data_AF-A0A938UWF7-F1
#
_entry.id   AF-A0A938UWF7-F1
#
_cell.length_a   1.000
_cell.length_b   1.000
_cell.length_c   1.000
_cell.angle_alpha   90.00
_cell.angle_beta   90.00
_cell.angle_gamma   90.00
#
_symmetry.space_group_name_H-M   'P 1'
#
loop_
_entity.id
_entity.type
_entity.pdbx_description
1 polymer ?
#
loop_
_entity_poly.entity_id
_entity_poly.type
_entity_poly.pdbx_seq_one_letter_code
_entity_poly.pdbx_strand_id
1 'polypeptide(L)' 'MVQKTKKLNFMINHELVMELEELVPPGRRSKVVNEAIMKELMSLKRQKLTEKLLAVKQKSPALSTEEIVAALKEDRRRR' A
#
# COMPACT_ATOMS: atom_id res chain seq x y z
N MET A 1 14.47 -16.92 4.46
CA MET A 1 13.76 -16.43 5.65
C MET A 1 12.48 -17.26 5.81
N VAL A 2 12.37 -18.08 6.85
CA VAL A 2 11.18 -18.92 7.07
C VAL A 2 10.02 -17.99 7.46
N GLN A 3 9.06 -17.80 6.55
CA GLN A 3 7.86 -17.01 6.85
C GLN A 3 7.03 -17.79 7.87
N LYS A 4 6.90 -17.26 9.10
CA LYS A 4 6.00 -17.81 10.11
C LYS A 4 4.57 -17.69 9.59
N THR A 5 3.97 -18.82 9.20
CA THR A 5 2.57 -18.89 8.80
C THR A 5 1.68 -18.97 10.04
N LYS A 6 0.72 -18.06 10.16
CA LYS A 6 -0.32 -18.08 11.20
C LYS A 6 -1.65 -18.52 10.56
N LYS A 7 -2.35 -19.47 11.18
CA LYS A 7 -3.69 -19.87 10.72
C LYS A 7 -4.66 -18.73 11.02
N LEU A 8 -5.33 -18.23 9.98
CA LEU A 8 -6.41 -17.25 10.08
C LEU A 8 -7.71 -17.97 9.69
N ASN A 9 -8.74 -17.84 10.51
CA ASN A 9 -10.07 -18.34 10.17
C ASN A 9 -10.82 -17.19 9.49
N PHE A 10 -11.20 -17.37 8.24
CA PHE A 10 -12.02 -16.43 7.50
C PHE A 10 -12.97 -17.19 6.58
N MET A 11 -14.12 -16.60 6.30
CA MET A 11 -15.12 -17.14 5.39
C MET A 11 -14.72 -16.77 3.96
N ILE A 12 -14.72 -17.75 3.05
CA ILE A 12 -14.50 -17.55 1.62
C ILE A 12 -15.79 -17.93 0.90
N ASN A 13 -16.15 -17.16 -0.13
CA ASN A 13 -17.30 -17.48 -0.97
C ASN A 13 -17.14 -18.87 -1.58
N HIS A 14 -18.23 -19.64 -1.60
CA HIS A 14 -18.23 -21.01 -2.06
C HIS A 14 -17.77 -21.15 -3.52
N GLU A 15 -18.18 -20.24 -4.39
CA GLU A 15 -17.78 -20.18 -5.81
C GLU A 15 -16.26 -20.03 -5.96
N LEU A 16 -15.65 -19.12 -5.20
CA LEU A 16 -14.19 -18.92 -5.20
C LEU A 16 -13.44 -20.13 -4.65
N VAL A 17 -14.02 -20.86 -3.70
CA VAL A 17 -13.45 -22.12 -3.22
C VAL A 17 -13.46 -23.13 -4.36
N MET A 18 -14.58 -23.33 -5.05
CA MET A 18 -14.65 -24.28 -6.17
C MET A 18 -13.63 -23.96 -7.26
N GLU A 19 -13.54 -22.71 -7.69
CA GLU A 19 -12.54 -22.30 -8.69
C GLU A 19 -11.10 -22.52 -8.21
N LEU A 20 -10.82 -22.22 -6.94
CA LEU A 20 -9.49 -22.46 -6.37
C LEU A 20 -9.16 -23.96 -6.30
N GLU A 21 -10.16 -24.80 -6.03
CA GLU A 21 -9.98 -26.25 -5.99
C GLU A 21 -9.79 -26.86 -7.38
N GLU A 22 -10.48 -26.33 -8.38
CA GLU A 22 -10.40 -26.76 -9.78
C GLU A 22 -9.08 -26.30 -10.43
N LEU A 23 -8.68 -25.05 -10.23
CA LEU A 23 -7.53 -24.47 -10.92
C LEU A 23 -6.19 -24.72 -10.21
N VAL A 24 -6.20 -24.96 -8.88
CA VAL A 24 -4.97 -25.07 -8.09
C VAL A 24 -4.79 -26.46 -7.49
N PRO A 25 -3.67 -27.14 -7.81
CA PRO A 25 -3.33 -28.45 -7.25
C PRO A 25 -3.31 -28.46 -5.71
N PRO A 26 -3.65 -29.60 -5.08
CA PRO A 26 -3.56 -29.75 -3.63
C PRO A 26 -2.13 -29.46 -3.14
N GLY A 27 -2.02 -28.70 -2.05
CA GLY A 27 -0.73 -28.28 -1.46
C GLY A 27 -0.18 -26.93 -1.96
N ARG A 28 -0.69 -26.36 -3.06
CA ARG A 28 -0.31 -25.00 -3.53
C ARG A 28 -1.34 -23.92 -3.21
N ARG A 29 -2.54 -24.30 -2.78
CA ARG A 29 -3.67 -23.39 -2.50
C ARG A 29 -3.32 -22.28 -1.52
N SER A 30 -2.70 -22.62 -0.38
CA SER A 30 -2.28 -21.61 0.61
C SER A 30 -1.26 -20.62 0.06
N LYS A 31 -0.37 -21.05 -0.84
CA LYS A 31 0.60 -20.16 -1.49
C LYS A 31 -0.11 -19.17 -2.42
N VAL A 32 -1.03 -19.65 -3.25
CA VAL A 32 -1.80 -18.80 -4.19
C VAL A 32 -2.63 -17.77 -3.44
N VAL A 33 -3.33 -18.19 -2.38
CA VAL A 33 -4.12 -17.28 -1.55
C VAL A 33 -3.25 -16.24 -0.86
N ASN A 34 -2.10 -16.63 -0.30
CA ASN A 34 -1.16 -15.69 0.32
C ASN A 34 -0.61 -14.68 -0.69
N GLU A 35 -0.28 -15.11 -1.91
CA GLU A 35 0.20 -14.22 -2.97
C GLU A 35 -0.90 -13.24 -3.43
N ALA A 36 -2.15 -13.70 -3.55
CA ALA A 36 -3.29 -12.84 -3.88
C ALA A 36 -3.53 -11.79 -2.80
N ILE A 37 -3.56 -12.19 -1.52
CA ILE A 37 -3.71 -11.28 -0.38
C ILE A 37 -2.54 -10.28 -0.35
N MET A 38 -1.31 -10.72 -0.60
CA MET A 38 -0.15 -9.83 -0.62
C MET A 38 -0.28 -8.75 -1.70
N LYS A 39 -0.71 -9.11 -2.91
CA LYS A 39 -0.95 -8.14 -3.98
C LYS A 39 -2.02 -7.12 -3.59
N GLU A 40 -3.12 -7.58 -3.00
CA GLU A 40 -4.22 -6.71 -2.59
C GLU A 40 -3.80 -5.75 -1.47
N LEU A 41 -3.10 -6.25 -0.45
CA LEU A 41 -2.58 -5.41 0.63
C LEU A 41 -1.61 -4.34 0.12
N MET A 42 -0.79 -4.66 -0.88
CA MET A 42 0.09 -3.69 -1.52
C MET A 42 -0.68 -2.62 -2.29
N SER A 43 -1.78 -2.99 -2.96
CA SER A 43 -2.69 -2.06 -3.62
C SER A 43 -3.31 -1.09 -2.61
N LEU A 44 -3.90 -1.61 -1.52
CA LEU A 44 -4.49 -0.82 -0.45
C LEU A 44 -3.46 0.09 0.24
N LYS A 45 -2.22 -0.38 0.43
CA LYS A 45 -1.14 0.44 1.00
C LYS A 45 -0.81 1.62 0.10
N ARG A 46 -0.75 1.42 -1.22
CA ARG A 46 -0.51 2.49 -2.19
C ARG A 46 -1.64 3.51 -2.16
N GLN A 47 -2.89 3.06 -2.18
CA GLN A 47 -4.06 3.95 -2.10
C GLN A 47 -4.01 4.84 -0.85
N LYS A 48 -3.77 4.24 0.33
CA LYS A 48 -3.63 5.00 1.59
C LYS A 48 -2.48 6.01 1.56
N LEU A 49 -1.37 5.68 0.92
CA LEU A 49 -0.23 6.61 0.78
C LEU A 49 -0.58 7.75 -0.17
N THR A 50 -1.26 7.47 -1.28
CA THR A 50 -1.74 8.49 -2.21
C THR A 50 -2.74 9.43 -1.56
N GLU A 51 -3.71 8.90 -0.80
CA GLU A 51 -4.66 9.72 -0.03
C GLU A 51 -3.94 10.64 0.97
N LYS A 52 -2.94 10.12 1.69
CA LYS A 52 -2.12 10.94 2.59
C LYS A 52 -1.37 12.04 1.85
N LEU A 53 -0.76 11.73 0.71
CA LEU A 53 -0.06 12.72 -0.12
C LEU A 53 -1.01 13.81 -0.63
N LEU A 54 -2.20 13.42 -1.10
CA LEU A 54 -3.22 14.36 -1.53
C LEU A 54 -3.69 15.26 -0.38
N ALA A 55 -3.92 14.69 0.81
CA ALA A 55 -4.30 15.47 1.98
C ALA A 55 -3.21 16.47 2.41
N VAL A 56 -1.94 16.09 2.34
CA VAL A 56 -0.81 17.00 2.62
C VAL A 56 -0.72 18.11 1.57
N LYS A 57 -0.90 17.76 0.29
CA LYS A 57 -0.89 18.72 -0.83
C LYS A 57 -2.04 19.73 -0.72
N GLN A 58 -3.22 19.31 -0.28
CA GLN A 58 -4.37 20.21 -0.09
C GLN A 58 -4.20 21.16 1.10
N LYS A 59 -3.52 20.72 2.16
CA LYS A 59 -3.30 21.53 3.38
C LYS A 59 -2.15 22.51 3.27
N SER A 60 -1.21 22.29 2.34
CA SER A 60 0.01 23.10 2.22
C SER A 60 -0.10 24.02 1.01
N PRO A 61 0.17 25.33 1.15
CA PRO A 61 0.27 26.20 -0.02
C PRO A 61 1.34 25.64 -0.97
N ALA A 62 1.03 25.60 -2.26
CA ALA A 62 1.97 25.15 -3.28
C ALA A 62 3.04 26.24 -3.45
N LEU A 63 4.12 26.13 -2.68
CA LEU A 63 5.26 27.03 -2.80
C LEU A 63 6.05 26.68 -4.07
N SER A 64 6.27 27.69 -4.90
CA SER A 64 7.19 27.63 -6.02
C SER A 64 8.64 27.56 -5.53
N THR A 65 9.52 27.06 -6.40
CA THR A 65 10.96 26.98 -6.08
C THR A 65 11.55 28.36 -5.81
N GLU A 66 11.05 29.40 -6.47
CA GLU A 66 11.49 30.79 -6.30
C GLU A 66 11.13 31.32 -4.90
N GLU A 67 9.91 31.05 -4.42
CA GLU A 67 9.45 31.44 -3.08
C GLU A 67 10.27 30.74 -1.98
N ILE A 68 10.61 29.46 -2.17
CA ILE A 68 11.46 28.71 -1.24
C ILE A 68 12.87 29.32 -1.21
N VAL A 69 13.45 29.62 -2.38
CA VAL A 69 14.78 30.22 -2.47
C VAL A 69 14.81 31.63 -1.87
N ALA A 70 13.77 32.44 -2.08
CA ALA A 70 13.63 33.76 -1.49
C ALA A 70 13.59 33.68 0.04
N ALA A 71 12.74 32.81 0.61
CA ALA A 71 12.67 32.60 2.05
C ALA A 71 14.01 32.12 2.65
N LEU A 72 14.70 31.20 1.98
CA LEU A 72 16.03 30.73 2.41
C LEU A 72 17.10 31.83 2.35
N LYS A 73 17.04 32.73 1.35
CA LYS A 73 17.96 33.87 1.26
C LYS A 73 17.71 34.90 2.36
N GLU A 74 16.45 35.14 2.72
CA GLU A 74 16.11 36.02 3.84
C GLU A 74 16.58 35.47 5.18
N ASP A 75 16.37 34.17 5.43
CA ASP A 75 16.81 33.52 6.66
C ASP A 75 18.33 33.55 6.82
N ARG A 76 19.07 33.31 5.73
CA ARG A 76 20.54 33.43 5.70
C ARG A 76 21.06 34.86 5.87
N ARG A 77 20.27 35.89 5.58
CA ARG A 77 20.65 37.30 5.83
C ARG A 77 20.42 37.74 7.27
N ARG A 78 19.53 37.05 8.00
CA ARG A 78 19.22 37.34 9.42
C ARG A 78 20.18 36.64 10.38
N ARG A 79 21.03 35.73 9.90
CA ARG A 79 21.98 34.94 10.68
C ARG A 79 23.40 35.35 10.36
#